data_AF-A0A967D8W4-F1
#
_entry.id   AF-A0A967D8W4-F1
#
_cell.length_a   1.000
_cell.length_b   1.000
_cell.length_c   1.000
_cell.angle_alpha   90.00
_cell.angle_beta   90.00
_cell.angle_gamma   90.00
#
_symmetry.space_group_name_H-M   'P 1'
#
loop_
_entity.id
_entity.type
_entity.pdbx_description
1 polymer ?
#
loop_
_entity_poly.entity_id
_entity_poly.type
_entity_poly.pdbx_seq_one_letter_code
_entity_poly.pdbx_strand_id
1 'polypeptide(L)'
;MTDKAWHEIETRPGSLFLVGDPKQSIYRFRRADIGTFLTAREHISDRPALTVNFRTTEPVIEWINDIFGALIVAEPGSQAEYVALSAHRQESAPVGPAVAVLGADTHAEKLSADELRAVESCDIAAAVSELLHGPSPWSVDDGEGGWRSALASDVCILLPSRTSLSALETALTAVGVPYRTETSSLVYASREIREVLLALAAVADPTDELATVAALRSFVYGCGDDDLAHWRLGVRGRFTLRAPIPEGQESHPVALGLQHLQQLHEARLWSTPAELLDRLIRERGVLETAIAGGNPRDVWRRLRFVIDQARAWVDAGGVDLRAYLRWARLQGADNARVSETVLPETDDD
;
A
#
# COMPACT_ATOMS: atom_id res chain seq x y z
N MET A 1 5.07 41.79 -10.33
CA MET A 1 5.13 41.24 -8.97
C MET A 1 6.58 41.30 -8.55
N THR A 2 6.90 42.01 -7.48
CA THR A 2 8.27 42.06 -6.95
C THR A 2 8.67 40.67 -6.47
N ASP A 3 9.70 40.09 -7.10
CA ASP A 3 10.40 38.86 -6.67
C ASP A 3 11.11 39.13 -5.33
N LYS A 4 10.34 39.29 -4.25
CA LYS A 4 10.90 39.25 -2.90
C LYS A 4 11.20 37.81 -2.55
N ALA A 5 12.35 37.58 -1.93
CA ALA A 5 12.63 36.28 -1.36
C ALA A 5 11.59 35.97 -0.27
N TRP A 6 11.21 34.70 -0.09
CA TRP A 6 10.10 34.33 0.80
C TRP A 6 10.29 34.79 2.25
N HIS A 7 11.54 34.89 2.72
CA HIS A 7 11.89 35.32 4.08
C HIS A 7 11.80 36.85 4.27
N GLU A 8 11.60 37.61 3.19
CA GLU A 8 11.40 39.07 3.21
C GLU A 8 9.90 39.45 3.17
N ILE A 9 9.02 38.46 3.12
CA ILE A 9 7.58 38.65 3.08
C ILE A 9 7.06 38.80 4.51
N GLU A 10 6.62 40.00 4.87
CA GLU A 10 5.93 40.23 6.14
C GLU A 10 4.60 39.47 6.17
N THR A 11 4.45 38.60 7.18
CA THR A 11 3.20 37.89 7.44
C THR A 11 2.32 38.73 8.36
N ARG A 12 0.99 38.58 8.21
CA ARG A 12 0.07 39.22 9.17
C ARG A 12 0.19 38.48 10.51
N PRO A 13 0.11 39.17 11.65
CA PRO A 13 0.09 38.50 12.95
C PRO A 13 -0.95 37.38 13.00
N GLY A 14 -0.54 36.16 13.37
CA GLY A 14 -1.38 34.98 13.47
C GLY A 14 -1.74 34.28 12.15
N SER A 15 -1.27 34.77 10.99
CA SER A 15 -1.60 34.15 9.70
C SER A 15 -0.67 32.98 9.30
N LEU A 16 0.40 32.73 10.05
CA LEU A 16 1.36 31.66 9.80
C LEU A 16 1.64 30.89 11.08
N PHE A 17 1.43 29.58 11.03
CA PHE A 17 1.78 28.64 12.09
C PHE A 17 2.53 27.48 11.45
N LEU A 18 3.74 27.21 11.94
CA LEU A 18 4.60 26.14 11.43
C LEU A 18 4.80 25.10 12.53
N VAL A 19 4.60 23.83 12.17
CA VAL A 19 4.87 22.67 13.03
C VAL A 19 5.78 21.72 12.28
N GLY A 20 6.80 21.21 12.96
CA GLY A 20 7.68 20.20 12.39
C GLY A 20 8.73 19.75 13.40
N ASP A 21 9.26 18.55 13.17
CA ASP A 21 10.41 18.02 13.90
C ASP A 21 11.57 17.84 12.90
N PRO A 22 12.64 18.64 13.00
CA PRO A 22 13.77 18.52 12.09
C PRO A 22 14.45 17.14 12.17
N LYS A 23 14.32 16.43 13.31
CA LYS A 23 14.85 15.07 13.47
C LYS A 23 14.13 14.04 12.58
N GLN A 24 12.93 14.36 12.09
CA GLN A 24 12.09 13.48 11.27
C GLN A 24 12.14 13.84 9.77
N SER A 25 13.09 14.68 9.34
CA SER A 25 13.25 15.07 7.93
C SER A 25 13.84 13.93 7.08
N ILE A 26 12.98 13.05 6.57
CA ILE A 26 13.39 11.86 5.78
C ILE A 26 13.19 11.99 4.26
N TYR A 27 12.71 13.13 3.76
CA TYR A 27 12.36 13.33 2.34
C TYR A 27 13.38 14.12 1.51
N ARG A 28 14.67 14.11 1.90
CA ARG A 28 15.75 14.83 1.17
C ARG A 28 15.81 14.47 -0.32
N PHE A 29 15.54 13.21 -0.68
CA PHE A 29 15.47 12.74 -2.07
C PHE A 29 14.33 13.39 -2.90
N ARG A 30 13.31 13.94 -2.22
CA ARG A 30 12.24 14.75 -2.83
C ARG A 30 12.54 16.25 -2.81
N ARG A 31 13.81 16.62 -2.56
CA ARG A 31 14.28 18.01 -2.43
C ARG A 31 13.67 18.75 -1.23
N ALA A 32 13.20 18.03 -0.21
CA ALA A 32 12.92 18.65 1.07
C ALA A 32 14.24 19.15 1.66
N ASP A 33 14.26 20.39 2.13
CA ASP A 33 15.43 21.07 2.67
C ASP A 33 15.18 21.47 4.13
N ILE A 34 15.94 20.86 5.03
CA ILE A 34 15.93 21.18 6.45
C ILE A 34 16.41 22.61 6.71
N GLY A 35 17.31 23.15 5.86
CA GLY A 35 17.79 24.52 5.93
C GLY A 35 16.65 25.53 5.85
N THR A 36 15.72 25.34 4.91
CA THR A 36 14.51 26.17 4.79
C THR A 36 13.70 26.21 6.10
N PHE A 37 13.51 25.07 6.77
CA PHE A 37 12.81 25.03 8.07
C PHE A 37 13.61 25.75 9.17
N LEU A 38 14.92 25.55 9.23
CA LEU A 38 15.79 26.21 10.20
C LEU A 38 15.80 27.74 10.01
N THR A 39 15.90 28.23 8.77
CA THR A 39 15.79 29.67 8.45
C THR A 39 14.41 30.20 8.79
N ALA A 40 13.33 29.47 8.47
CA ALA A 40 11.97 29.91 8.82
C ALA A 40 11.79 30.05 10.34
N ARG A 41 12.39 29.15 11.12
CA ARG A 41 12.40 29.24 12.59
C ARG A 41 13.04 30.54 13.06
N GLU A 42 14.14 31.00 12.45
CA GLU A 42 14.82 32.25 12.83
C GLU A 42 13.92 33.49 12.73
N HIS A 43 12.93 33.46 11.83
CA HIS A 43 11.99 34.57 11.60
C HIS A 43 10.73 34.52 12.48
N ILE A 44 10.53 33.49 13.29
CA ILE A 44 9.38 33.36 14.20
C ILE A 44 9.84 33.70 15.62
N SER A 45 9.12 34.58 16.31
CA SER A 45 9.48 35.04 17.66
C SER A 45 9.10 34.06 18.78
N ASP A 46 7.97 33.35 18.64
CA ASP A 46 7.52 32.35 19.62
C ASP A 46 7.79 30.93 19.13
N ARG A 47 8.53 30.14 19.91
CA ARG A 47 9.06 28.82 19.50
C ARG A 47 8.91 27.81 20.63
N PRO A 48 7.68 27.50 21.08
CA PRO A 48 7.49 26.50 22.13
C PRO A 48 8.00 25.14 21.65
N ALA A 49 8.78 24.47 22.50
CA ALA A 49 9.22 23.11 22.27
C ALA A 49 8.22 22.13 22.92
N LEU A 50 7.75 21.15 22.16
CA LEU A 50 6.93 20.07 22.66
C LEU A 50 7.81 18.84 22.89
N THR A 51 8.24 18.63 24.14
CA THR A 51 9.18 17.56 24.51
C THR A 51 8.50 16.40 25.25
N VAL A 52 7.21 16.50 25.57
CA VAL A 52 6.45 15.43 26.22
C VAL A 52 5.84 14.51 25.16
N ASN A 53 6.21 13.23 25.19
CA ASN A 53 5.65 12.18 24.36
C ASN A 53 4.50 11.47 25.09
N PHE A 54 3.30 11.52 24.51
CA PHE A 54 2.09 10.91 25.06
C PHE A 54 1.77 9.51 24.49
N ARG A 55 2.54 9.05 23.50
CA ARG A 55 2.26 7.82 22.73
C ARG A 55 3.04 6.62 23.23
N THR A 56 4.29 6.85 23.63
CA THR A 56 5.30 5.80 23.86
C THR A 56 5.66 5.75 25.35
N THR A 57 5.97 4.56 25.84
CA THR A 57 6.35 4.31 27.23
C THR A 57 7.77 4.80 27.54
N GLU A 58 8.03 5.11 28.80
CA GLU A 58 9.32 5.61 29.28
C GLU A 58 10.52 4.76 28.87
N PRO A 59 10.55 3.42 29.03
CA PRO A 59 11.75 2.66 28.71
C PRO A 59 12.14 2.70 27.22
N VAL A 60 11.15 2.85 26.33
CA VAL A 60 11.40 3.01 24.89
C VAL A 60 11.92 4.41 24.59
N ILE A 61 11.38 5.44 25.24
CA ILE A 61 11.86 6.83 25.10
C ILE A 61 13.29 6.98 25.62
N GLU A 62 13.63 6.37 26.77
CA GLU A 62 14.98 6.34 27.31
C GLU A 62 15.96 5.68 26.33
N TRP A 63 15.61 4.50 25.81
CA TRP A 63 16.44 3.82 24.81
C TRP A 63 16.65 4.64 23.53
N ILE A 64 15.60 5.32 23.05
CA ILE A 64 15.69 6.25 21.92
C ILE A 64 16.62 7.43 22.25
N ASN A 65 16.49 8.03 23.43
CA ASN A 65 17.31 9.14 23.88
C ASN A 65 18.80 8.75 24.00
N ASP A 66 19.09 7.56 24.53
CA ASP A 66 20.45 7.04 24.69
C ASP A 66 21.13 6.82 23.34
N ILE A 67 20.44 6.17 22.39
CA ILE A 67 20.98 5.89 21.06
C ILE A 67 21.13 7.18 20.25
N PHE A 68 20.04 7.93 20.08
CA PHE A 68 20.06 9.07 19.18
C PHE A 68 20.72 10.31 19.79
N GLY A 69 20.84 10.40 21.11
CA GLY A 69 21.68 11.39 21.78
C GLY A 69 23.17 11.22 21.46
N ALA A 70 23.61 9.99 21.14
CA ALA A 70 24.97 9.72 20.68
C ALA A 70 25.13 9.83 19.15
N LEU A 71 24.11 9.45 18.38
CA LEU A 71 24.18 9.38 16.91
C LEU A 71 23.81 10.68 16.19
N ILE A 72 22.87 11.47 16.72
CA ILE A 72 22.45 12.74 16.11
C ILE A 72 23.33 13.87 16.65
N VAL A 73 24.34 14.21 15.85
CA VAL A 73 25.23 15.34 16.12
C VAL A 73 24.79 16.54 15.27
N ALA A 74 24.71 17.72 15.89
CA ALA A 74 24.31 18.93 15.20
C ALA A 74 25.31 19.28 14.07
N GLU A 75 24.78 19.53 12.87
CA GLU A 75 25.53 19.98 11.71
C GLU A 75 24.81 21.19 11.08
N PRO A 76 25.43 22.39 11.05
CA PRO A 76 24.80 23.59 10.52
C PRO A 76 24.22 23.39 9.11
N GLY A 77 22.93 23.67 8.94
CA GLY A 77 22.24 23.57 7.65
C GLY A 77 21.92 22.16 7.17
N SER A 78 22.26 21.11 7.94
CA SER A 78 22.16 19.71 7.51
C SER A 78 21.47 18.82 8.55
N GLN A 79 21.81 18.99 9.83
CA GLN A 79 21.29 18.17 10.92
C GLN A 79 21.04 19.02 12.16
N ALA A 80 19.81 18.97 12.69
CA ALA A 80 19.50 19.67 13.93
C ALA A 80 20.11 18.95 15.15
N GLU A 81 20.31 19.70 16.23
CA GLU A 81 20.67 19.13 17.54
C GLU A 81 19.59 18.14 18.03
N TYR A 82 20.05 17.09 18.72
CA TYR A 82 19.15 16.16 19.38
C TYR A 82 18.50 16.80 20.61
N VAL A 83 17.16 16.84 20.62
CA VAL A 83 16.39 17.26 21.79
C VAL A 83 15.71 16.03 22.36
N ALA A 84 16.11 15.65 23.58
CA ALA A 84 15.57 14.49 24.30
C ALA A 84 14.08 14.67 24.60
N LEU A 85 13.34 13.56 24.53
CA LEU A 85 11.92 13.50 24.85
C LEU A 85 11.71 12.99 26.28
N SER A 86 10.61 13.38 26.89
CA SER A 86 10.13 12.87 28.18
C SER A 86 8.84 12.09 27.96
N ALA A 87 8.71 10.90 28.54
CA ALA A 87 7.51 10.08 28.39
C ALA A 87 6.44 10.48 29.41
N HIS A 88 5.21 10.63 28.93
CA HIS A 88 4.04 10.74 29.81
C HIS A 88 3.59 9.37 30.33
N ARG A 89 3.71 8.32 29.50
CA ARG A 89 3.37 6.94 29.86
C ARG A 89 4.54 6.30 30.62
N GLN A 90 4.41 6.24 31.94
CA GLN A 90 5.46 5.75 32.85
C GLN A 90 5.38 4.24 33.07
N GLU A 91 4.19 3.64 32.88
CA GLU A 91 4.01 2.21 33.08
C GLU A 91 4.59 1.39 31.92
N SER A 92 5.26 0.30 32.28
CA SER A 92 5.79 -0.68 31.34
C SER A 92 4.77 -1.80 31.12
N ALA A 93 4.81 -2.39 29.93
CA ALA A 93 3.99 -3.55 29.61
C ALA A 93 4.25 -4.69 30.63
N PRO A 94 3.21 -5.29 31.23
CA PRO A 94 3.37 -6.40 32.17
C PRO A 94 4.04 -7.63 31.55
N VAL A 95 3.81 -7.84 30.25
CA VAL A 95 4.37 -8.95 29.47
C VAL A 95 4.99 -8.41 28.20
N GLY A 96 6.21 -8.86 27.91
CA GLY A 96 7.01 -8.45 26.77
C GLY A 96 8.08 -7.42 27.17
N PRO A 97 9.27 -7.47 26.55
CA PRO A 97 10.30 -6.46 26.76
C PRO A 97 9.88 -5.13 26.14
N ALA A 98 10.29 -4.02 26.76
CA ALA A 98 10.08 -2.69 26.15
C ALA A 98 10.88 -2.53 24.84
N VAL A 99 12.09 -3.10 24.80
CA VAL A 99 12.95 -3.15 23.60
C VAL A 99 13.64 -4.51 23.54
N ALA A 100 13.63 -5.13 22.36
CA ALA A 100 14.35 -6.38 22.09
C ALA A 100 15.18 -6.23 20.80
N VAL A 101 16.34 -6.90 20.78
CA VAL A 101 17.20 -7.00 19.60
C VAL A 101 17.23 -8.45 19.15
N LEU A 102 16.86 -8.69 17.90
CA LEU A 102 16.93 -10.00 17.23
C LEU A 102 18.14 -10.01 16.29
N GLY A 103 18.81 -11.16 16.14
CA GLY A 103 19.94 -11.31 15.21
C GLY A 103 21.23 -10.59 15.65
N ALA A 104 21.48 -10.49 16.96
CA ALA A 104 22.71 -9.88 17.48
C ALA A 104 23.99 -10.67 17.09
N ASP A 105 23.86 -11.98 16.87
CA ASP A 105 24.93 -12.85 16.41
C ASP A 105 24.87 -13.06 14.90
N THR A 106 26.04 -13.07 14.26
CA THR A 106 26.13 -13.38 12.83
C THR A 106 25.75 -14.83 12.57
N HIS A 107 24.98 -15.09 11.52
CA HIS A 107 24.74 -16.46 11.06
C HIS A 107 26.08 -17.14 10.72
N ALA A 108 26.26 -18.36 11.22
CA ALA A 108 27.53 -19.09 11.17
C ALA A 108 27.96 -19.51 9.75
N GLU A 109 27.01 -19.55 8.81
CA GLU A 109 27.24 -19.97 7.42
C GLU A 109 27.38 -18.75 6.49
N LYS A 110 28.20 -18.88 5.45
CA LYS A 110 28.26 -17.90 4.37
C LYS A 110 27.01 -18.03 3.49
N LEU A 111 25.96 -17.34 3.90
CA LEU A 111 24.71 -17.25 3.14
C LEU A 111 24.83 -16.20 2.02
N SER A 112 24.15 -16.45 0.91
CA SER A 112 23.85 -15.41 -0.07
C SER A 112 22.89 -14.37 0.54
N ALA A 113 22.81 -13.20 -0.09
CA ALA A 113 21.89 -12.14 0.37
C ALA A 113 20.42 -12.59 0.38
N ASP A 114 20.01 -13.44 -0.56
CA ASP A 114 18.63 -13.92 -0.66
C ASP A 114 18.33 -14.95 0.43
N GLU A 115 19.27 -15.86 0.72
CA GLU A 115 19.16 -16.82 1.82
C GLU A 115 19.13 -16.12 3.17
N LEU A 116 19.98 -15.11 3.37
CA LEU A 116 20.00 -14.33 4.61
C LEU A 116 18.64 -13.65 4.85
N ARG A 117 18.06 -13.00 3.82
CA ARG A 117 16.73 -12.37 3.94
C ARG A 117 15.65 -13.40 4.28
N ALA A 118 15.73 -14.61 3.73
CA ALA A 118 14.78 -15.68 4.06
C ALA A 118 14.90 -16.10 5.52
N VAL A 119 16.12 -16.28 6.03
CA VAL A 119 16.37 -16.63 7.44
C VAL A 119 15.90 -15.51 8.39
N GLU A 120 16.30 -14.26 8.14
CA GLU A 120 15.86 -13.10 8.94
C GLU A 120 14.33 -12.95 8.94
N SER A 121 13.68 -13.20 7.79
CA SER A 121 12.22 -13.17 7.68
C SER A 121 11.55 -14.26 8.52
N CYS A 122 12.13 -15.45 8.58
CA CYS A 122 11.67 -16.53 9.45
C CYS A 122 11.84 -16.17 10.94
N ASP A 123 12.96 -15.56 11.32
CA ASP A 123 13.22 -15.11 12.69
C ASP A 123 12.19 -14.04 13.12
N ILE A 124 11.91 -13.07 12.24
CA ILE A 124 10.88 -12.05 12.48
C ILE A 124 9.49 -12.70 12.61
N ALA A 125 9.12 -13.59 11.69
CA ALA A 125 7.82 -14.26 11.72
C ALA A 125 7.65 -15.11 12.98
N ALA A 126 8.70 -15.80 13.43
CA ALA A 126 8.70 -16.56 14.68
C ALA A 126 8.54 -15.64 15.90
N ALA A 127 9.26 -14.51 15.93
CA ALA A 127 9.13 -13.53 17.00
C ALA A 127 7.73 -12.92 17.08
N VAL A 128 7.12 -12.57 15.94
CA VAL A 128 5.74 -12.06 15.89
C VAL A 128 4.74 -13.14 16.31
N SER A 129 4.94 -14.39 15.87
CA SER A 129 4.08 -15.50 16.30
C SER A 129 4.16 -15.76 17.80
N GLU A 130 5.36 -15.70 18.40
CA GLU A 130 5.53 -15.84 19.85
C GLU A 130 4.91 -14.66 20.62
N LEU A 131 5.08 -13.43 20.11
CA LEU A 131 4.47 -12.22 20.66
C LEU A 131 2.94 -12.32 20.72
N LEU A 132 2.31 -12.86 19.67
CA LEU A 132 0.85 -12.93 19.55
C LEU A 132 0.24 -14.20 20.18
N HIS A 133 0.91 -15.34 20.02
CA HIS A 133 0.35 -16.67 20.31
C HIS A 133 1.18 -17.50 21.28
N GLY A 134 2.27 -16.95 21.82
CA GLY A 134 3.09 -17.62 22.83
C GLY A 134 2.31 -17.90 24.13
N PRO A 135 2.91 -18.64 25.08
CA PRO A 135 2.29 -18.94 26.37
C PRO A 135 2.00 -17.67 27.21
N SER A 136 2.65 -16.56 26.88
CA SER A 136 2.39 -15.25 27.47
C SER A 136 2.47 -14.18 26.36
N PRO A 137 1.36 -13.93 25.65
CA PRO A 137 1.31 -12.90 24.61
C PRO A 137 1.65 -11.53 25.19
N TRP A 138 2.28 -10.67 24.37
CA TRP A 138 2.69 -9.35 24.84
C TRP A 138 1.48 -8.48 25.18
N SER A 139 1.69 -7.53 26.08
CA SER A 139 0.65 -6.61 26.52
C SER A 139 0.69 -5.30 25.75
N VAL A 140 -0.48 -4.82 25.33
CA VAL A 140 -0.69 -3.53 24.65
C VAL A 140 -1.73 -2.72 25.43
N ASP A 141 -1.54 -1.40 25.49
CA ASP A 141 -2.48 -0.44 26.09
C ASP A 141 -2.79 0.69 25.09
N ASP A 142 -4.06 0.77 24.69
CA ASP A 142 -4.60 1.80 23.82
C ASP A 142 -4.83 3.15 24.55
N GLY A 143 -4.71 3.16 25.88
CA GLY A 143 -4.97 4.33 26.73
C GLY A 143 -6.43 4.50 27.12
N GLU A 144 -7.31 3.57 26.76
CA GLU A 144 -8.76 3.63 27.05
C GLU A 144 -9.24 2.49 27.97
N GLY A 145 -8.46 1.42 28.16
CA GLY A 145 -8.95 0.23 28.87
C GLY A 145 -7.94 -0.56 29.71
N GLY A 146 -6.68 -0.13 29.79
CA GLY A 146 -5.61 -0.88 30.45
C GLY A 146 -5.04 -2.00 29.57
N TRP A 147 -4.14 -2.80 30.15
CA TRP A 147 -3.37 -3.80 29.40
C TRP A 147 -4.22 -4.97 28.90
N ARG A 148 -4.13 -5.25 27.59
CA ARG A 148 -4.70 -6.43 26.93
C ARG A 148 -3.63 -7.18 26.13
N SER A 149 -3.90 -8.43 25.77
CA SER A 149 -3.04 -9.16 24.83
C SER A 149 -2.98 -8.46 23.48
N ALA A 150 -1.80 -8.50 22.86
CA ALA A 150 -1.56 -7.97 21.53
C ALA A 150 -2.40 -8.71 20.48
N LEU A 151 -2.95 -7.94 19.54
CA LEU A 151 -3.58 -8.40 18.32
C LEU A 151 -2.60 -8.19 17.15
N ALA A 152 -2.82 -8.90 16.04
CA ALA A 152 -1.99 -8.71 14.85
C ALA A 152 -2.02 -7.25 14.33
N SER A 153 -3.13 -6.54 14.53
CA SER A 153 -3.29 -5.11 14.21
C SER A 153 -2.40 -4.19 15.05
N ASP A 154 -1.91 -4.63 16.21
CA ASP A 154 -1.00 -3.83 17.04
C ASP A 154 0.47 -3.94 16.60
N VAL A 155 0.78 -4.81 15.64
CA VAL A 155 2.15 -5.08 15.17
C VAL A 155 2.43 -4.36 13.85
N CYS A 156 3.41 -3.47 13.85
CA CYS A 156 3.91 -2.81 12.64
C CYS A 156 5.34 -3.25 12.33
N ILE A 157 5.58 -3.81 11.14
CA ILE A 157 6.92 -4.18 10.66
C ILE A 157 7.40 -3.12 9.66
N LEU A 158 8.41 -2.35 10.06
CA LEU A 158 9.00 -1.31 9.22
C LEU A 158 10.23 -1.85 8.47
N LEU A 159 10.20 -1.75 7.15
CA LEU A 159 11.31 -2.16 6.29
C LEU A 159 11.97 -0.92 5.66
N PRO A 160 13.32 -0.79 5.69
CA PRO A 160 14.01 0.34 5.05
C PRO A 160 13.91 0.29 3.51
N SER A 161 13.75 -0.91 2.95
CA SER A 161 13.50 -1.14 1.53
C SER A 161 12.65 -2.39 1.30
N ARG A 162 12.07 -2.52 0.10
CA ARG A 162 11.16 -3.63 -0.25
C ARG A 162 11.87 -4.95 -0.55
N THR A 163 13.21 -5.02 -0.51
CA THR A 163 13.96 -6.21 -0.94
C THR A 163 13.62 -7.47 -0.16
N SER A 164 13.25 -7.33 1.12
CA SER A 164 12.92 -8.46 2.00
C SER A 164 11.42 -8.74 2.09
N LEU A 165 10.57 -7.93 1.43
CA LEU A 165 9.11 -8.00 1.59
C LEU A 165 8.56 -9.38 1.19
N SER A 166 8.96 -9.92 0.04
CA SER A 166 8.45 -11.22 -0.43
C SER A 166 8.86 -12.38 0.49
N ALA A 167 10.06 -12.33 1.06
CA ALA A 167 10.55 -13.32 2.01
C ALA A 167 9.75 -13.24 3.33
N LEU A 168 9.48 -12.02 3.80
CA LEU A 168 8.67 -11.77 4.99
C LEU A 168 7.21 -12.20 4.82
N GLU A 169 6.59 -11.87 3.69
CA GLU A 169 5.22 -12.30 3.35
C GLU A 169 5.11 -13.83 3.36
N THR A 170 6.10 -14.52 2.78
CA THR A 170 6.16 -15.98 2.78
C THR A 170 6.30 -16.53 4.20
N ALA A 171 7.19 -15.96 5.01
CA ALA A 171 7.45 -16.41 6.37
C ALA A 171 6.23 -16.20 7.30
N LEU A 172 5.58 -15.03 7.24
CA LEU A 172 4.37 -14.73 8.01
C LEU A 172 3.19 -15.65 7.62
N THR A 173 3.00 -15.90 6.32
CA THR A 173 2.01 -16.86 5.85
C THR A 173 2.30 -18.28 6.37
N ALA A 174 3.56 -18.70 6.39
CA ALA A 174 3.95 -20.03 6.86
C ALA A 174 3.64 -20.28 8.34
N VAL A 175 3.68 -19.24 9.18
CA VAL A 175 3.33 -19.31 10.60
C VAL A 175 1.88 -18.91 10.90
N GLY A 176 1.09 -18.61 9.87
CA GLY A 176 -0.33 -18.26 10.01
C GLY A 176 -0.59 -16.88 10.63
N VAL A 177 0.39 -15.97 10.63
CA VAL A 177 0.20 -14.59 11.10
C VAL A 177 -0.47 -13.78 9.99
N PRO A 178 -1.65 -13.18 10.23
CA PRO A 178 -2.27 -12.31 9.26
C PRO A 178 -1.48 -11.00 9.14
N TYR A 179 -1.32 -10.50 7.92
CA TYR A 179 -0.62 -9.25 7.66
C TYR A 179 -1.30 -8.45 6.56
N ARG A 180 -0.96 -7.16 6.53
CA ARG A 180 -1.34 -6.23 5.46
C ARG A 180 -0.10 -5.43 5.06
N THR A 181 0.16 -5.39 3.76
CA THR A 181 1.21 -4.51 3.22
C THR A 181 0.61 -3.16 2.84
N GLU A 182 1.17 -2.07 3.37
CA GLU A 182 0.65 -0.72 3.19
C GLU A 182 1.43 0.02 2.09
N THR A 183 0.98 -0.11 0.83
CA THR A 183 1.37 0.80 -0.29
C THR A 183 0.37 0.68 -1.44
N SER A 184 -0.11 1.82 -1.97
CA SER A 184 -0.96 1.87 -3.18
C SER A 184 -0.35 1.20 -4.42
N SER A 185 0.97 1.29 -4.64
CA SER A 185 1.64 0.62 -5.76
C SER A 185 1.54 -0.91 -5.71
N LEU A 186 1.56 -1.50 -4.51
CA LEU A 186 1.39 -2.95 -4.32
C LEU A 186 -0.05 -3.39 -4.60
N VAL A 187 -1.03 -2.50 -4.39
CA VAL A 187 -2.43 -2.76 -4.77
C VAL A 187 -2.56 -2.86 -6.28
N TYR A 188 -2.05 -1.89 -7.04
CA TYR A 188 -2.14 -1.92 -8.51
C TYR A 188 -1.27 -3.00 -9.16
N ALA A 189 -0.20 -3.44 -8.50
CA ALA A 189 0.63 -4.55 -8.95
C ALA A 189 0.03 -5.93 -8.64
N SER A 190 -0.98 -6.00 -7.78
CA SER A 190 -1.60 -7.27 -7.39
C SER A 190 -2.26 -7.97 -8.57
N ARG A 191 -2.25 -9.30 -8.54
CA ARG A 191 -2.80 -10.13 -9.62
C ARG A 191 -4.26 -9.79 -9.88
N GLU A 192 -5.07 -9.69 -8.82
CA GLU A 192 -6.50 -9.44 -8.87
C GLU A 192 -6.82 -8.12 -9.58
N ILE A 193 -6.12 -7.05 -9.17
CA ILE A 193 -6.30 -5.73 -9.75
C ILE A 193 -5.81 -5.69 -11.19
N ARG A 194 -4.65 -6.28 -11.48
CA ARG A 194 -4.12 -6.35 -12.84
C ARG A 194 -5.07 -7.03 -13.81
N GLU A 195 -5.66 -8.15 -13.41
CA GLU A 195 -6.55 -8.94 -14.27
C GLU A 195 -7.90 -8.26 -14.49
N VAL A 196 -8.46 -7.59 -13.47
CA VAL A 196 -9.65 -6.73 -13.62
C VAL A 196 -9.37 -5.54 -14.55
N LEU A 197 -8.25 -4.85 -14.37
CA LEU A 197 -7.85 -3.73 -15.24
C LEU A 197 -7.55 -4.18 -16.68
N LEU A 198 -7.07 -5.41 -16.86
CA LEU A 198 -6.84 -6.01 -18.18
C LEU A 198 -8.16 -6.29 -18.92
N ALA A 199 -9.18 -6.78 -18.22
CA ALA A 199 -10.53 -6.91 -18.79
C ALA A 199 -11.08 -5.54 -19.21
N LEU A 200 -10.91 -4.50 -18.39
CA LEU A 200 -11.31 -3.14 -18.78
C LEU A 200 -10.46 -2.57 -19.92
N ALA A 201 -9.21 -2.99 -20.09
CA ALA A 201 -8.40 -2.62 -21.25
C ALA A 201 -9.00 -3.18 -22.56
N ALA A 202 -9.46 -4.42 -22.56
CA ALA A 202 -10.19 -5.00 -23.69
C ALA A 202 -11.51 -4.26 -23.97
N VAL A 203 -12.23 -3.85 -22.91
CA VAL A 203 -13.42 -3.00 -23.01
C VAL A 203 -13.09 -1.63 -23.60
N ALA A 204 -11.94 -1.05 -23.26
CA ALA A 204 -11.55 0.29 -23.72
C ALA A 204 -11.11 0.32 -25.20
N ASP A 205 -10.55 -0.78 -25.71
CA ASP A 205 -10.20 -0.96 -27.12
C ASP A 205 -10.74 -2.28 -27.68
N PRO A 206 -11.89 -2.27 -28.38
CA PRO A 206 -12.53 -3.48 -28.87
C PRO A 206 -11.75 -4.15 -30.03
N THR A 207 -10.68 -3.52 -30.51
CA THR A 207 -9.80 -4.03 -31.58
C THR A 207 -8.48 -4.59 -31.05
N ASP A 208 -8.21 -4.44 -29.75
CA ASP A 208 -7.02 -5.00 -29.10
C ASP A 208 -7.25 -6.50 -28.85
N GLU A 209 -6.90 -7.32 -29.83
CA GLU A 209 -7.01 -8.79 -29.71
C GLU A 209 -6.13 -9.33 -28.57
N LEU A 210 -4.98 -8.69 -28.28
CA LEU A 210 -4.08 -9.13 -27.23
C LEU A 210 -4.69 -8.90 -25.84
N ALA A 211 -5.20 -7.70 -25.57
CA ALA A 211 -5.92 -7.42 -24.33
C ALA A 211 -7.15 -8.31 -24.18
N THR A 212 -7.88 -8.57 -25.28
CA THR A 212 -9.05 -9.44 -25.29
C THR A 212 -8.69 -10.88 -24.91
N VAL A 213 -7.68 -11.48 -25.56
CA VAL A 213 -7.20 -12.82 -25.23
C VAL A 213 -6.68 -12.90 -23.79
N ALA A 214 -5.91 -11.90 -23.36
CA ALA A 214 -5.34 -11.87 -22.02
C ALA A 214 -6.45 -11.75 -20.95
N ALA A 215 -7.50 -10.95 -21.21
CA ALA A 215 -8.68 -10.88 -20.35
C ALA A 215 -9.42 -12.22 -20.31
N LEU A 216 -9.67 -12.86 -21.46
CA LEU A 216 -10.35 -14.15 -21.53
C LEU A 216 -9.59 -15.26 -20.77
N ARG A 217 -8.26 -15.25 -20.84
CA ARG A 217 -7.37 -16.19 -20.14
C ARG A 217 -7.25 -15.94 -18.63
N SER A 218 -7.57 -14.73 -18.18
CA SER A 218 -7.50 -14.33 -16.76
C SER A 218 -8.51 -15.09 -15.89
N PHE A 219 -8.36 -15.11 -14.57
CA PHE A 219 -9.32 -15.75 -13.66
C PHE A 219 -10.72 -15.12 -13.74
N VAL A 220 -10.83 -13.88 -14.26
CA VAL A 220 -12.12 -13.18 -14.45
C VAL A 220 -13.01 -13.92 -15.45
N TYR A 221 -12.42 -14.58 -16.45
CA TYR A 221 -13.14 -15.30 -17.51
C TYR A 221 -12.83 -16.79 -17.59
N GLY A 222 -11.63 -17.21 -17.18
CA GLY A 222 -11.27 -18.62 -17.03
C GLY A 222 -11.21 -19.44 -18.31
N CYS A 223 -11.07 -18.81 -19.49
CA CYS A 223 -10.90 -19.55 -20.75
C CYS A 223 -9.51 -20.18 -20.79
N GLY A 224 -9.45 -21.51 -20.82
CA GLY A 224 -8.20 -22.25 -20.94
C GLY A 224 -7.54 -22.06 -22.30
N ASP A 225 -6.27 -22.45 -22.40
CA ASP A 225 -5.54 -22.39 -23.68
C ASP A 225 -6.23 -23.27 -24.75
N ASP A 226 -6.85 -24.38 -24.34
CA ASP A 226 -7.65 -25.25 -25.22
C ASP A 226 -8.91 -24.55 -25.73
N ASP A 227 -9.62 -23.79 -24.89
CA ASP A 227 -10.81 -23.02 -25.29
C ASP A 227 -10.42 -21.93 -26.31
N LEU A 228 -9.31 -21.23 -26.05
CA LEU A 228 -8.80 -20.18 -26.93
C LEU A 228 -8.32 -20.75 -28.27
N ALA A 229 -7.61 -21.88 -28.25
CA ALA A 229 -7.17 -22.57 -29.46
C ALA A 229 -8.36 -23.10 -30.27
N HIS A 230 -9.33 -23.73 -29.61
CA HIS A 230 -10.55 -24.23 -30.24
C HIS A 230 -11.35 -23.09 -30.87
N TRP A 231 -11.50 -21.95 -30.18
CA TRP A 231 -12.15 -20.77 -30.72
C TRP A 231 -11.49 -20.28 -32.01
N ARG A 232 -10.15 -20.19 -32.03
CA ARG A 232 -9.41 -19.65 -33.18
C ARG A 232 -9.31 -20.63 -34.35
N LEU A 233 -9.06 -21.91 -34.08
CA LEU A 233 -8.73 -22.91 -35.10
C LEU A 233 -9.94 -23.73 -35.52
N GLY A 234 -10.77 -24.16 -34.56
CA GLY A 234 -11.96 -24.96 -34.79
C GLY A 234 -13.13 -24.10 -35.25
N VAL A 235 -13.55 -23.18 -34.38
CA VAL A 235 -14.69 -22.27 -34.63
C VAL A 235 -14.35 -21.19 -35.67
N ARG A 236 -13.06 -20.88 -35.87
CA ARG A 236 -12.57 -19.76 -36.69
C ARG A 236 -13.12 -18.40 -36.22
N GLY A 237 -13.35 -18.27 -34.92
CA GLY A 237 -13.76 -17.04 -34.27
C GLY A 237 -12.64 -15.99 -34.23
N ARG A 238 -13.02 -14.73 -34.00
CA ARG A 238 -12.09 -13.61 -33.83
C ARG A 238 -12.07 -13.17 -32.37
N PHE A 239 -10.94 -12.63 -31.92
CA PHE A 239 -10.79 -12.09 -30.57
C PHE A 239 -11.03 -10.57 -30.57
N THR A 240 -12.23 -10.17 -30.99
CA THR A 240 -12.64 -8.76 -31.04
C THR A 240 -14.08 -8.63 -30.59
N LEU A 241 -14.39 -7.54 -29.90
CA LEU A 241 -15.74 -7.26 -29.40
C LEU A 241 -16.71 -6.80 -30.51
N ARG A 242 -16.21 -6.61 -31.74
CA ARG A 242 -17.00 -6.14 -32.89
C ARG A 242 -17.43 -7.24 -33.85
N ALA A 243 -16.85 -8.43 -33.73
CA ALA A 243 -17.23 -9.54 -34.59
C ALA A 243 -18.47 -10.23 -34.01
N PRO A 244 -19.43 -10.65 -34.87
CA PRO A 244 -20.52 -11.48 -34.40
C PRO A 244 -19.98 -12.83 -33.92
N ILE A 245 -20.66 -13.39 -32.91
CA ILE A 245 -20.43 -14.77 -32.49
C ILE A 245 -20.93 -15.70 -33.61
N PRO A 246 -20.12 -16.69 -34.06
CA PRO A 246 -20.58 -17.66 -35.05
C PRO A 246 -21.81 -18.44 -34.57
N GLU A 247 -22.72 -18.73 -35.48
CA GLU A 247 -23.98 -19.42 -35.18
C GLU A 247 -23.73 -20.78 -34.51
N GLY A 248 -24.45 -21.04 -33.41
CA GLY A 248 -24.33 -22.29 -32.65
C GLY A 248 -23.13 -22.34 -31.69
N GLN A 249 -22.42 -21.23 -31.49
CA GLN A 249 -21.28 -21.12 -30.58
C GLN A 249 -21.55 -20.20 -29.38
N GLU A 250 -22.81 -19.82 -29.14
CA GLU A 250 -23.22 -18.87 -28.10
C GLU A 250 -22.88 -19.37 -26.68
N SER A 251 -22.85 -20.68 -26.48
CA SER A 251 -22.49 -21.31 -25.20
C SER A 251 -20.98 -21.58 -25.05
N HIS A 252 -20.15 -21.25 -26.04
CA HIS A 252 -18.70 -21.46 -25.96
C HIS A 252 -18.11 -20.52 -24.88
N PRO A 253 -17.18 -20.98 -24.00
CA PRO A 253 -16.61 -20.14 -22.95
C PRO A 253 -16.08 -18.79 -23.44
N VAL A 254 -15.30 -18.82 -24.53
CA VAL A 254 -14.81 -17.61 -25.22
C VAL A 254 -15.94 -16.72 -25.73
N ALA A 255 -17.02 -17.28 -26.30
CA ALA A 255 -18.15 -16.49 -26.78
C ALA A 255 -18.87 -15.77 -25.63
N LEU A 256 -19.11 -16.46 -24.51
CA LEU A 256 -19.69 -15.88 -23.30
C LEU A 256 -18.83 -14.73 -22.76
N GLY A 257 -17.50 -14.91 -22.77
CA GLY A 257 -16.57 -13.85 -22.37
C GLY A 257 -16.59 -12.65 -23.31
N LEU A 258 -16.56 -12.87 -24.63
CA LEU A 258 -16.64 -11.81 -25.64
C LEU A 258 -17.96 -11.04 -25.57
N GLN A 259 -19.09 -11.73 -25.40
CA GLN A 259 -20.41 -11.10 -25.25
C GLN A 259 -20.46 -10.21 -24.01
N HIS A 260 -19.95 -10.68 -22.88
CA HIS A 260 -19.91 -9.88 -21.65
C HIS A 260 -18.98 -8.66 -21.78
N LEU A 261 -17.78 -8.82 -22.34
CA LEU A 261 -16.88 -7.70 -22.65
C LEU A 261 -17.52 -6.70 -23.61
N GLN A 262 -18.27 -7.17 -24.61
CA GLN A 262 -19.01 -6.31 -25.53
C GLN A 262 -20.11 -5.51 -24.82
N GLN A 263 -20.86 -6.11 -23.90
CA GLN A 263 -21.87 -5.41 -23.08
C GLN A 263 -21.24 -4.30 -22.23
N LEU A 264 -20.09 -4.57 -21.61
CA LEU A 264 -19.33 -3.55 -20.88
C LEU A 264 -18.78 -2.47 -21.82
N HIS A 265 -18.34 -2.85 -23.03
CA HIS A 265 -17.93 -1.90 -24.06
C HIS A 265 -19.06 -0.94 -24.39
N GLU A 266 -20.26 -1.42 -24.67
CA GLU A 266 -21.41 -0.57 -24.97
C GLU A 266 -21.78 0.34 -23.79
N ALA A 267 -21.78 -0.20 -22.57
CA ALA A 267 -22.07 0.55 -21.35
C ALA A 267 -21.07 1.68 -21.05
N ARG A 268 -19.82 1.56 -21.50
CA ARG A 268 -18.75 2.55 -21.21
C ARG A 268 -19.07 3.99 -21.63
N LEU A 269 -20.03 4.17 -22.53
CA LEU A 269 -20.47 5.49 -23.00
C LEU A 269 -21.31 6.24 -21.97
N TRP A 270 -21.89 5.52 -21.01
CA TRP A 270 -22.83 6.03 -20.02
C TRP A 270 -22.45 5.65 -18.59
N SER A 271 -21.22 5.13 -18.40
CA SER A 271 -20.72 4.67 -17.11
C SER A 271 -19.31 5.19 -16.89
N THR A 272 -19.05 5.61 -15.66
CA THR A 272 -17.73 5.97 -15.16
C THR A 272 -16.82 4.74 -15.04
N PRO A 273 -15.48 4.94 -14.98
CA PRO A 273 -14.56 3.83 -14.73
C PRO A 273 -14.87 3.06 -13.42
N ALA A 274 -15.31 3.76 -12.37
CA ALA A 274 -15.69 3.16 -11.10
C ALA A 274 -16.92 2.24 -11.25
N GLU A 275 -17.95 2.68 -11.98
CA GLU A 275 -19.15 1.87 -12.23
C GLU A 275 -18.84 0.64 -13.10
N LEU A 276 -17.94 0.78 -14.09
CA LEU A 276 -17.51 -0.36 -14.92
C LEU A 276 -16.67 -1.38 -14.12
N LEU A 277 -15.81 -0.89 -13.22
CA LEU A 277 -15.06 -1.73 -12.30
C LEU A 277 -16.00 -2.52 -11.39
N ASP A 278 -16.90 -1.83 -10.69
CA ASP A 278 -17.87 -2.43 -9.78
C ASP A 278 -18.75 -3.47 -10.49
N ARG A 279 -19.27 -3.10 -11.66
CA ARG A 279 -20.08 -3.99 -12.49
C ARG A 279 -19.31 -5.24 -12.91
N LEU A 280 -18.10 -5.10 -13.43
CA LEU A 280 -17.26 -6.22 -13.84
C LEU A 280 -16.97 -7.17 -12.66
N ILE A 281 -16.60 -6.62 -11.50
CA ILE A 281 -16.28 -7.38 -10.29
C ILE A 281 -17.50 -8.19 -9.83
N ARG A 282 -18.68 -7.56 -9.79
CA ARG A 282 -19.94 -8.19 -9.37
C ARG A 282 -20.44 -9.24 -10.37
N GLU A 283 -20.47 -8.91 -11.66
CA GLU A 283 -21.02 -9.81 -12.69
C GLU A 283 -20.12 -11.03 -12.96
N ARG A 284 -18.82 -10.93 -12.67
CA ARG A 284 -17.85 -12.02 -12.84
C ARG A 284 -17.48 -12.75 -11.55
N GLY A 285 -18.12 -12.42 -10.43
CA GLY A 285 -17.88 -13.09 -9.16
C GLY A 285 -16.43 -13.02 -8.69
N VAL A 286 -15.75 -11.89 -8.92
CA VAL A 286 -14.32 -11.73 -8.64
C VAL A 286 -14.04 -11.91 -7.13
N LEU A 287 -14.95 -11.48 -6.27
CA LEU A 287 -14.82 -11.59 -4.82
C LEU A 287 -14.98 -13.05 -4.35
N GLU A 288 -15.89 -13.78 -4.98
CA GLU A 288 -16.16 -15.19 -4.72
C GLU A 288 -14.95 -16.05 -5.09
N THR A 289 -14.26 -15.72 -6.19
CA THR A 289 -13.00 -16.40 -6.54
C THR A 289 -11.88 -16.14 -5.52
N ALA A 290 -11.89 -14.99 -4.83
CA ALA A 290 -10.88 -14.67 -3.81
C ALA A 290 -11.01 -15.52 -2.54
N ILE A 291 -12.23 -15.99 -2.22
CA ILE A 291 -12.48 -16.89 -1.07
C ILE A 291 -11.71 -18.20 -1.24
N ALA A 292 -11.61 -18.72 -2.46
CA ALA A 292 -10.84 -19.92 -2.74
C ALA A 292 -9.31 -19.72 -2.60
N GLY A 293 -8.82 -18.47 -2.63
CA GLY A 293 -7.40 -18.12 -2.60
C GLY A 293 -6.78 -17.91 -1.22
N GLY A 294 -7.54 -18.09 -0.13
CA GLY A 294 -7.04 -18.04 1.25
C GLY A 294 -6.93 -16.64 1.89
N ASN A 295 -7.03 -15.55 1.12
CA ASN A 295 -6.95 -14.17 1.61
C ASN A 295 -8.09 -13.25 1.10
N PRO A 296 -9.37 -13.62 1.26
CA PRO A 296 -10.49 -12.87 0.70
C PRO A 296 -10.59 -11.42 1.22
N ARG A 297 -10.24 -11.18 2.48
CA ARG A 297 -10.30 -9.84 3.09
C ARG A 297 -9.38 -8.83 2.39
N ASP A 298 -8.13 -9.21 2.13
CA ASP A 298 -7.19 -8.29 1.48
C ASP A 298 -7.52 -8.08 0.00
N VAL A 299 -8.01 -9.11 -0.70
CA VAL A 299 -8.51 -8.95 -2.07
C VAL A 299 -9.71 -8.00 -2.11
N TRP A 300 -10.67 -8.15 -1.19
CA TRP A 300 -11.82 -7.24 -1.07
C TRP A 300 -11.36 -5.79 -0.86
N ARG A 301 -10.43 -5.57 0.07
CA ARG A 301 -9.87 -4.25 0.36
C ARG A 301 -9.18 -3.63 -0.85
N ARG A 302 -8.36 -4.40 -1.57
CA ARG A 302 -7.68 -3.93 -2.79
C ARG A 302 -8.69 -3.52 -3.86
N LEU A 303 -9.72 -4.33 -4.10
CA LEU A 303 -10.75 -4.04 -5.09
C LEU A 303 -11.55 -2.79 -4.72
N ARG A 304 -11.96 -2.66 -3.46
CA ARG A 304 -12.63 -1.47 -2.94
C ARG A 304 -11.76 -0.22 -3.08
N PHE A 305 -10.50 -0.29 -2.67
CA PHE A 305 -9.54 0.78 -2.82
C PHE A 305 -9.46 1.25 -4.28
N VAL A 306 -9.35 0.34 -5.24
CA VAL A 306 -9.26 0.70 -6.67
C VAL A 306 -10.56 1.32 -7.20
N ILE A 307 -11.74 0.87 -6.72
CA ILE A 307 -13.03 1.50 -7.06
C ILE A 307 -13.09 2.92 -6.48
N ASP A 308 -12.69 3.12 -5.22
CA ASP A 308 -12.73 4.42 -4.56
C ASP A 308 -11.70 5.39 -5.18
N GLN A 309 -10.52 4.91 -5.57
CA GLN A 309 -9.57 5.68 -6.37
C GLN A 309 -10.13 6.06 -7.74
N ALA A 310 -10.88 5.17 -8.39
CA ALA A 310 -11.55 5.49 -9.66
C ALA A 310 -12.62 6.59 -9.47
N ARG A 311 -13.36 6.58 -8.36
CA ARG A 311 -14.33 7.64 -8.01
C ARG A 311 -13.61 8.96 -7.77
N ALA A 312 -12.59 8.98 -6.91
CA ALA A 312 -11.79 10.17 -6.64
C ALA A 312 -11.13 10.74 -7.90
N TRP A 313 -10.69 9.88 -8.82
CA TRP A 313 -10.14 10.29 -10.11
C TRP A 313 -11.19 10.97 -11.01
N VAL A 314 -12.43 10.49 -11.02
CA VAL A 314 -13.54 11.13 -11.74
C VAL A 314 -13.88 12.49 -11.10
N ASP A 315 -13.97 12.54 -9.77
CA ASP A 315 -14.24 13.79 -9.03
C ASP A 315 -13.15 14.86 -9.26
N ALA A 316 -11.91 14.42 -9.49
CA ALA A 316 -10.78 15.28 -9.87
C ALA A 316 -10.79 15.73 -11.35
N GLY A 317 -11.86 15.44 -12.10
CA GLY A 317 -12.03 15.84 -13.51
C GLY A 317 -11.61 14.79 -14.54
N GLY A 318 -11.45 13.53 -14.12
CA GLY A 318 -11.21 12.41 -15.03
C GLY A 318 -12.44 12.08 -15.89
N VAL A 319 -12.24 11.87 -17.20
CA VAL A 319 -13.34 11.86 -18.18
C VAL A 319 -13.63 10.53 -18.88
N ASP A 320 -12.62 9.66 -19.07
CA ASP A 320 -12.80 8.45 -19.87
C ASP A 320 -12.01 7.25 -19.36
N LEU A 321 -12.46 6.04 -19.75
CA LEU A 321 -11.87 4.78 -19.32
C LEU A 321 -10.41 4.61 -19.77
N ARG A 322 -10.03 5.08 -20.96
CA ARG A 322 -8.64 4.96 -21.44
C ARG A 322 -7.70 5.85 -20.63
N ALA A 323 -8.14 7.06 -20.29
CA ALA A 323 -7.40 7.98 -19.43
C ALA A 323 -7.24 7.41 -18.02
N TYR A 324 -8.30 6.84 -17.44
CA TYR A 324 -8.22 6.14 -16.17
C TYR A 324 -7.23 4.97 -16.22
N LEU A 325 -7.30 4.10 -17.23
CA LEU A 325 -6.38 2.96 -17.36
C LEU A 325 -4.92 3.38 -17.52
N ARG A 326 -4.64 4.49 -18.21
CA ARG A 326 -3.28 5.07 -18.27
C ARG A 326 -2.85 5.56 -16.89
N TRP A 327 -3.72 6.26 -16.18
CA TRP A 327 -3.45 6.73 -14.81
C TRP A 327 -3.19 5.56 -13.85
N ALA A 328 -4.03 4.51 -13.88
CA ALA A 328 -3.89 3.32 -13.05
C ALA A 328 -2.59 2.55 -13.33
N ARG A 329 -2.17 2.45 -14.60
CA ARG A 329 -0.85 1.88 -14.96
C ARG A 329 0.31 2.67 -14.36
N LEU A 330 0.19 4.00 -14.28
CA LEU A 330 1.21 4.84 -13.63
C LEU A 330 1.25 4.61 -12.12
N GLN A 331 0.12 4.30 -11.46
CA GLN A 331 0.08 3.98 -10.03
C GLN A 331 0.78 2.66 -9.70
N GLY A 332 0.76 1.68 -10.61
CA GLY A 332 1.42 0.38 -10.44
C GLY A 332 2.91 0.35 -10.78
N ALA A 333 3.51 1.45 -11.25
CA ALA A 333 4.94 1.50 -11.53
C ALA A 333 5.73 1.69 -10.22
N ASP A 334 6.89 1.05 -10.06
CA ASP A 334 7.73 1.10 -8.84
C ASP A 334 8.13 2.52 -8.38
N ASN A 335 8.04 3.51 -9.29
CA ASN A 335 8.32 4.92 -9.06
C ASN A 335 7.07 5.82 -9.05
N ALA A 336 5.87 5.23 -8.96
CA ALA A 336 4.62 5.97 -8.88
C ALA A 336 4.66 6.94 -7.71
N ARG A 337 4.81 8.24 -8.02
CA ARG A 337 4.71 9.33 -7.04
C ARG A 337 3.24 9.56 -6.75
N VAL A 338 2.65 8.68 -5.95
CA VAL A 338 1.33 8.95 -5.39
C VAL A 338 1.56 10.02 -4.33
N SER A 339 1.04 11.22 -4.59
CA SER A 339 0.79 12.19 -3.53
C SER A 339 -0.38 11.63 -2.74
N GLU A 340 -0.12 10.72 -1.82
CA GLU A 340 -1.15 10.25 -0.91
C GLU A 340 -1.50 11.40 0.04
N THR A 341 -2.73 11.90 -0.08
CA THR A 341 -3.50 12.12 1.14
C THR A 341 -3.83 10.73 1.64
N VAL A 342 -3.13 10.29 2.69
CA VAL A 342 -3.56 9.12 3.47
C VAL A 342 -4.95 9.49 3.99
N LEU A 343 -5.99 8.93 3.38
CA LEU A 343 -7.33 9.01 3.95
C LEU A 343 -7.26 8.18 5.24
N PRO A 344 -7.60 8.74 6.41
CA PRO A 344 -7.77 7.93 7.60
C PRO A 344 -8.98 7.04 7.34
N GLU A 345 -8.75 5.77 7.05
CA GLU A 345 -9.78 4.75 7.18
C GLU A 345 -9.69 4.21 8.60
N THR A 346 -10.83 4.07 9.26
CA THR A 346 -10.91 3.44 10.57
C THR A 346 -10.51 1.99 10.42
N ASP A 347 -9.59 1.55 11.29
CA ASP A 347 -9.33 0.14 11.52
C ASP A 347 -10.61 -0.45 12.12
N ASP A 348 -11.55 -0.88 11.28
CA ASP A 348 -12.73 -1.61 11.73
C ASP A 348 -12.34 -3.09 11.90
N ASP A 349 -12.47 -3.56 13.15
CA ASP A 349 -12.18 -4.88 13.74
C ASP A 349 -12.39 -6.15 12.88
#